data_AF-A0ABD0PM90-F1
#
_entry.id   AF-A0ABD0PM90-F1
#
_cell.length_a   1.000
_cell.length_b   1.000
_cell.length_c   1.000
_cell.angle_alpha   90.00
_cell.angle_beta   90.00
_cell.angle_gamma   90.00
#
_symmetry.space_group_name_H-M   'P 1'
#
loop_
_entity.id
_entity.type
_entity.pdbx_description
1 polymer ?
#
loop_
_entity_poly.entity_id
_entity_poly.type
_entity_poly.pdbx_seq_one_letter_code
_entity_poly.pdbx_strand_id
1 'polypeptide(L)'
;MEGCVFDGNRLGESHDDSPSVSAVPACYMAWIPQSAMGSYSPDECISLPVYSSAERQRVVTNVQLPCAGDHDTWIQSGAALFLKQQ
;
A
#
# COMPACT_ATOMS: atom_id res chain seq x y z
N MET A 1 4.38 -6.64 -1.72
CA MET A 1 3.42 -5.75 -2.39
C MET A 1 3.32 -6.17 -3.84
N GLU A 2 2.11 -6.19 -4.37
CA GLU A 2 1.81 -6.48 -5.79
C GLU A 2 1.10 -5.28 -6.41
N GLY A 3 1.08 -5.20 -7.74
CA GLY A 3 0.40 -4.16 -8.51
C GLY A 3 1.15 -2.83 -8.61
N CYS A 4 2.17 -2.60 -7.77
CA CYS A 4 3.00 -1.41 -7.80
C CYS A 4 4.33 -1.64 -7.07
N VAL A 5 5.25 -0.69 -7.20
CA VAL A 5 6.46 -0.56 -6.38
C VAL A 5 6.28 0.57 -5.37
N PHE A 6 6.98 0.49 -4.25
CA PHE A 6 6.95 1.52 -3.21
C PHE A 6 8.37 1.84 -2.75
N ASP A 7 8.80 3.09 -2.94
CA ASP A 7 10.16 3.55 -2.62
C ASP A 7 10.32 4.06 -1.17
N GLY A 8 9.24 4.04 -0.38
CA GLY A 8 9.18 4.59 0.98
C GLY A 8 8.59 5.99 1.06
N ASN A 9 8.51 6.71 -0.06
CA ASN A 9 7.94 8.06 -0.16
C ASN A 9 6.69 8.11 -1.05
N ARG A 10 6.60 7.27 -2.08
CA ARG A 10 5.48 7.23 -3.02
C ARG A 10 5.34 5.87 -3.72
N LEU A 11 4.13 5.60 -4.20
CA LEU A 11 3.87 4.52 -5.15
C LEU A 11 4.48 4.84 -6.52
N GLY A 12 4.92 3.79 -7.20
CA GLY A 12 5.41 3.82 -8.58
C GLY A 12 4.89 2.62 -9.38
N GLU A 13 4.93 2.75 -10.70
CA GLU A 13 4.53 1.69 -11.61
C GLU A 13 5.52 0.52 -11.60
N SER A 14 4.99 -0.69 -11.76
CA SER A 14 5.82 -1.86 -12.06
C SER A 14 6.17 -1.87 -13.54
N HIS A 15 7.43 -2.19 -13.86
CA HIS A 15 7.91 -2.40 -15.23
C HIS A 15 8.06 -3.89 -15.55
N ASP A 16 8.27 -4.24 -16.82
CA ASP A 16 8.40 -5.63 -17.28
C ASP A 16 9.51 -6.42 -16.55
N ASP A 17 10.59 -5.74 -16.15
CA ASP A 17 11.70 -6.34 -15.42
C ASP A 17 11.50 -6.33 -13.88
N SER A 18 10.36 -5.81 -13.40
CA SER A 18 10.06 -5.73 -11.96
C SER A 18 9.64 -7.09 -11.41
N PRO A 19 10.00 -7.43 -10.16
CA PRO A 19 9.54 -8.65 -9.55
C PRO A 19 8.01 -8.61 -9.36
N SER A 20 7.34 -9.76 -9.52
CA SER A 20 5.89 -9.86 -9.30
C SER A 20 5.48 -9.45 -7.89
N VAL A 21 6.37 -9.66 -6.91
CA VAL A 21 6.18 -9.22 -5.52
C VAL A 21 7.40 -8.40 -5.08
N SER A 22 7.15 -7.18 -4.63
CA SER A 22 8.17 -6.28 -4.08
C SER A 22 8.13 -6.22 -2.56
N ALA A 23 9.30 -6.20 -1.91
CA ALA A 23 9.40 -5.90 -0.48
C ALA A 23 9.03 -4.44 -0.24
N VAL A 24 8.40 -4.17 0.91
CA VAL A 24 8.10 -2.79 1.35
C VAL A 24 9.06 -2.39 2.47
N PRO A 25 9.45 -1.11 2.57
CA PRO A 25 10.22 -0.61 3.71
C PRO A 25 9.50 -0.85 5.03
N ALA A 26 10.27 -0.89 6.12
CA ALA A 26 9.70 -0.95 7.46
C ALA A 26 8.75 0.25 7.71
N CYS A 27 7.62 0.00 8.35
CA CYS A 27 6.65 1.03 8.71
C CYS A 27 6.42 1.06 10.22
N TYR A 28 5.91 2.19 10.71
CA TYR A 28 5.49 2.36 12.09
C TYR A 28 3.98 2.33 12.18
N MET A 29 3.45 1.55 13.12
CA MET A 29 2.02 1.45 13.38
C MET A 29 1.73 1.87 14.82
N ALA A 30 0.77 2.77 15.00
CA ALA A 30 0.36 3.26 16.30
C ALA A 30 -1.14 3.61 16.29
N TRP A 31 -1.76 3.57 17.46
CA TRP A 31 -3.08 4.14 17.67
C TRP A 31 -2.95 5.64 17.92
N ILE A 32 -3.76 6.45 17.24
CA ILE A 32 -3.80 7.90 17.43
C ILE A 32 -5.22 8.35 17.85
N PRO A 33 -5.35 9.45 18.61
CA PRO A 33 -6.65 10.05 18.88
C PRO A 33 -7.35 10.49 17.59
N GLN A 34 -8.67 10.42 17.55
CA GLN A 34 -9.45 10.83 16.36
C GLN A 34 -9.31 12.33 16.02
N SER A 35 -9.01 13.16 17.02
CA SER A 35 -8.78 14.60 16.85
C SER A 35 -7.36 14.93 16.37
N ALA A 36 -6.44 13.95 16.34
CA ALA A 36 -5.09 14.15 15.87
C ALA A 36 -5.07 14.14 14.33
N MET A 37 -4.23 14.99 13.75
CA MET A 37 -3.95 14.94 12.31
C MET A 37 -3.19 13.65 11.99
N GLY A 38 -3.64 12.93 10.97
CA GLY A 38 -2.93 11.76 10.44
C GLY A 38 -1.59 12.14 9.80
N SER A 39 -0.72 11.15 9.57
CA SER A 39 0.61 11.37 8.98
C SER A 39 0.58 11.86 7.54
N TYR A 40 -0.53 11.64 6.82
CA TYR A 40 -0.69 12.00 5.42
C TYR A 40 -1.96 12.83 5.22
N SER A 41 -1.91 13.76 4.26
CA SER A 41 -3.10 14.44 3.78
C SER A 41 -4.04 13.43 3.10
N PRO A 42 -5.38 13.50 3.30
CA PRO A 42 -6.32 12.60 2.64
C PRO A 42 -6.18 12.58 1.10
N ASP A 43 -5.82 13.71 0.50
CA ASP A 43 -5.73 13.87 -0.95
C ASP A 43 -4.42 13.31 -1.54
N GLU A 44 -3.41 13.06 -0.69
CA GLU A 44 -2.08 12.60 -1.12
C GLU A 44 -1.85 11.11 -0.85
N CYS A 45 -2.86 10.42 -0.31
CA CYS A 45 -2.76 9.02 0.08
C CYS A 45 -3.88 8.16 -0.52
N ILE A 46 -3.58 6.87 -0.63
CA ILE A 46 -4.53 5.83 -1.03
C ILE A 46 -4.62 4.77 0.07
N SER A 47 -5.83 4.28 0.29
CA SER A 47 -6.10 3.18 1.22
C SER A 47 -5.95 1.85 0.49
N LEU A 48 -4.91 1.08 0.84
CA LEU A 48 -4.68 -0.25 0.25
C LEU A 48 -4.96 -1.38 1.25
N PRO A 49 -5.53 -2.50 0.80
CA PRO A 49 -5.77 -3.65 1.64
C PRO A 49 -4.47 -4.39 1.98
N VAL A 50 -4.38 -4.82 3.23
CA VAL A 50 -3.38 -5.78 3.70
C VAL A 50 -4.05 -7.13 3.86
N TYR A 51 -3.71 -8.07 2.99
CA TYR A 51 -4.19 -9.46 3.06
C TYR A 51 -3.28 -10.33 3.94
N SER A 52 -3.85 -11.41 4.47
CA SER A 52 -3.07 -12.43 5.20
C SER A 52 -2.02 -13.11 4.32
N SER A 53 -2.33 -13.29 3.03
CA SER A 53 -1.54 -14.07 2.06
C SER A 53 -1.97 -13.74 0.61
N ALA A 54 -1.22 -14.25 -0.37
CA ALA A 54 -1.40 -13.97 -1.79
C ALA A 54 -2.76 -14.42 -2.38
N GLU A 55 -3.47 -15.32 -1.70
CA GLU A 55 -4.78 -15.81 -2.14
C GLU A 55 -5.91 -14.80 -1.94
N ARG A 56 -5.63 -13.65 -1.30
CA ARG A 56 -6.57 -12.52 -1.10
C ARG A 56 -7.91 -12.90 -0.42
N GLN A 57 -7.93 -13.98 0.36
CA GLN A 57 -9.16 -14.47 1.02
C GLN A 57 -9.62 -13.64 2.22
N ARG A 58 -8.68 -13.00 2.93
CA ARG A 58 -8.96 -12.26 4.15
C ARG A 58 -8.15 -10.96 4.23
N VAL A 59 -8.88 -9.85 4.32
CA VAL A 59 -8.31 -8.54 4.66
C VAL A 59 -8.08 -8.46 6.16
N VAL A 60 -6.89 -8.07 6.56
CA VAL A 60 -6.50 -7.86 7.96
C VAL A 60 -6.77 -6.42 8.37
N THR A 61 -6.37 -5.46 7.53
CA THR A 61 -6.60 -4.02 7.71
C THR A 61 -6.40 -3.30 6.37
N ASN A 62 -6.72 -2.01 6.34
CA ASN A 62 -6.26 -1.11 5.29
C ASN A 62 -5.18 -0.17 5.84
N VAL A 63 -4.19 0.15 5.01
CA VAL A 63 -3.14 1.11 5.34
C VAL A 63 -3.13 2.25 4.32
N GLN A 64 -2.88 3.47 4.79
CA GLN A 64 -2.72 4.61 3.91
C GLN A 64 -1.27 4.71 3.45
N LEU A 65 -1.07 4.76 2.14
CA LEU A 65 0.24 4.98 1.51
C LEU A 65 0.21 6.26 0.67
N PRO A 66 1.30 7.03 0.63
CA PRO A 66 1.40 8.21 -0.20
C PRO A 66 1.42 7.82 -1.69
N CYS A 67 0.55 8.43 -2.50
CA CYS A 67 0.30 8.07 -3.90
C CYS A 67 0.46 9.23 -4.90
N ALA A 68 0.80 10.43 -4.41
CA ALA A 68 1.05 11.63 -5.23
C ALA A 68 -0.08 11.99 -6.23
N GLY A 69 -1.32 11.58 -5.96
CA GLY A 69 -2.52 12.02 -6.67
C GLY A 69 -3.03 11.13 -7.82
N ASP A 70 -2.40 9.99 -8.10
CA ASP A 70 -2.87 9.07 -9.16
C ASP A 70 -3.60 7.84 -8.60
N HIS A 71 -4.76 8.07 -7.97
CA HIS A 71 -5.52 7.00 -7.30
C HIS A 71 -6.03 5.92 -8.27
N ASP A 72 -6.51 6.33 -9.44
CA ASP A 72 -7.15 5.42 -10.40
C ASP A 72 -6.16 4.39 -10.95
N THR A 73 -4.93 4.81 -11.23
CA THR A 73 -3.86 3.90 -11.68
C THR A 73 -3.60 2.81 -10.64
N TRP A 74 -3.49 3.16 -9.36
CA TRP A 74 -3.23 2.17 -8.30
C TRP A 74 -4.40 1.23 -8.05
N ILE A 75 -5.64 1.72 -8.18
CA ILE A 75 -6.84 0.88 -8.10
C ILE A 75 -6.88 -0.12 -9.26
N GLN A 76 -6.65 0.35 -10.49
CA GLN A 76 -6.68 -0.49 -11.69
C GLN A 76 -5.54 -1.53 -11.71
N SER A 77 -4.38 -1.18 -11.15
CA SER A 77 -3.25 -2.09 -11.01
C SER A 77 -3.47 -3.21 -9.99
N GLY A 78 -4.55 -3.15 -9.19
CA GLY A 78 -4.84 -4.13 -8.15
C GLY A 78 -3.83 -4.12 -7.00
N ALA A 79 -3.29 -2.94 -6.69
CA ALA A 79 -2.26 -2.73 -5.68
C ALA A 79 -2.66 -3.28 -4.29
N ALA A 80 -1.80 -4.10 -3.69
CA ALA A 80 -2.09 -4.74 -2.40
C ALA A 80 -0.84 -5.12 -1.59
N LEU A 81 -1.00 -5.21 -0.27
CA LEU A 81 0.02 -5.70 0.66
C LEU A 81 -0.34 -7.08 1.23
N PHE A 82 0.69 -7.80 1.66
CA PHE A 82 0.58 -9.16 2.21
C PHE A 82 1.46 -9.29 3.45
N LEU A 83 0.94 -9.92 4.52
CA LEU A 83 1.71 -10.15 5.75
C LEU A 83 2.75 -11.28 5.63
N LYS A 84 2.47 -12.27 4.77
CA LYS A 84 3.37 -13.38 4.49
C LYS A 84 3.62 -13.45 2.98
N GLN A 85 4.89 -13.63 2.61
CA GLN A 85 5.23 -14.25 1.32
C GLN A 85 5.04 -15.77 1.46
N GLN A 86 4.57 -16.41 0.39
CA GLN A 86 4.40 -17.87 0.31
C GLN A 86 5.70 -18.61 0.68
#